data_AF-A0A948FF39-F1
#
_entry.id   AF-A0A948FF39-F1
#
_cell.length_a   1.000
_cell.length_b   1.000
_cell.length_c   1.000
_cell.angle_alpha   90.00
_cell.angle_beta   90.00
_cell.angle_gamma   90.00
#
_symmetry.space_group_name_H-M   'P 1'
#
loop_
_entity.id
_entity.type
_entity.pdbx_description
1 polymer ?
#
loop_
_entity_poly.entity_id
_entity_poly.type
_entity_poly.pdbx_seq_one_letter_code
_entity_poly.pdbx_strand_id
1 'polypeptide(L)'
;MKKLIVLISLIMASTVSAENVTYTYDNLNRLTSATYSSGTINYTYDSNGNMTQVVTASGCVDPLYRDADGDGFGDLAITITTCPQPGYVLDSTDCNDDPTTGPYEHPGQTWYPDVDGDGYYSGATDTTSCTRPVDHFAAAELVTVVTADNCPSIANPTQVDSDGDGAGDACDAFMLNAAYSQDTDGDGIADEWETANFSNLTTADGVSDTDGDGLTDLQEFQASLDPNVTVHQGYVPQAEYDQVTTDQGYLKLGDHDKTGNVDGVDLDWFAGNYGKVGLDVDDDGDTFTEVTGDCNDGDPNIKPGIAEVCADGIDNNCDGNVDEGC
;
A
#
# COMPACT_ATOMS: atom_id res chain seq x y z
N MET A 1 16.76 -12.13 -78.56
CA MET A 1 17.19 -13.53 -78.78
C MET A 1 18.31 -13.87 -77.81
N LYS A 2 18.00 -14.62 -76.75
CA LYS A 2 18.92 -15.50 -76.01
C LYS A 2 18.03 -16.58 -75.40
N LYS A 3 18.03 -17.77 -76.02
CA LYS A 3 17.38 -18.97 -75.50
C LYS A 3 18.36 -19.63 -74.56
N LEU A 4 18.00 -19.77 -73.29
CA LEU A 4 18.70 -20.67 -72.36
C LEU A 4 17.83 -21.92 -72.21
N ILE A 5 18.26 -23.01 -72.84
CA ILE A 5 17.63 -24.32 -72.74
C ILE A 5 18.43 -25.11 -71.72
N VAL A 6 17.84 -25.40 -70.56
CA VAL A 6 18.37 -26.39 -69.61
C VAL A 6 17.66 -27.71 -69.91
N LEU A 7 18.37 -28.63 -70.56
CA LEU A 7 17.94 -30.01 -70.74
C LEU A 7 18.36 -30.82 -69.52
N ILE A 8 17.40 -31.19 -68.68
CA ILE A 8 17.52 -32.32 -67.76
C ILE A 8 16.50 -33.36 -68.21
N SER A 9 16.98 -34.44 -68.83
CA SER A 9 16.18 -35.63 -69.07
C SER A 9 16.20 -36.52 -67.84
N LEU A 10 15.08 -36.61 -67.13
CA LEU A 10 14.60 -37.88 -66.58
C LEU A 10 13.07 -37.83 -66.42
N ILE A 11 12.43 -38.91 -66.86
CA ILE A 11 11.01 -39.06 -67.17
C ILE A 11 10.19 -39.24 -65.89
N MET A 12 9.25 -38.34 -65.64
CA MET A 12 7.95 -38.61 -64.98
C MET A 12 6.93 -37.71 -65.69
N ALA A 13 5.81 -38.29 -66.14
CA ALA A 13 4.76 -37.55 -66.82
C ALA A 13 4.07 -36.59 -65.85
N SER A 14 4.48 -35.31 -65.88
CA SER A 14 3.75 -34.21 -65.27
C SER A 14 3.16 -33.38 -66.40
N THR A 15 1.84 -33.25 -66.42
CA THR A 15 1.18 -32.26 -67.28
C THR A 15 1.74 -30.88 -66.94
N VAL A 16 2.51 -30.28 -67.85
CA VAL A 16 2.90 -28.87 -67.72
C VAL A 16 1.68 -28.04 -68.06
N SER A 17 0.92 -27.61 -67.05
CA SER A 17 -0.10 -26.58 -67.23
C SER A 17 0.65 -25.27 -67.48
N ALA A 18 0.63 -24.78 -68.72
CA ALA A 18 1.09 -23.43 -69.00
C ALA A 18 0.02 -22.46 -68.48
N GLU A 19 0.27 -21.87 -67.32
CA GLU A 19 -0.56 -20.83 -66.77
C GLU A 19 -0.15 -19.47 -67.34
N ASN A 20 -1.11 -18.73 -67.89
CA ASN A 20 -0.87 -17.36 -68.31
C ASN A 20 -0.93 -16.46 -67.08
N VAL A 21 0.19 -15.84 -66.72
CA VAL A 21 0.26 -14.85 -65.62
C VAL A 21 0.23 -13.44 -66.20
N THR A 22 -0.65 -12.59 -65.69
CA THR A 22 -0.75 -11.18 -66.08
C THR A 22 -0.12 -10.30 -65.02
N TYR A 23 0.85 -9.47 -65.40
CA TYR A 23 1.50 -8.53 -64.48
C TYR A 23 1.06 -7.10 -64.78
N THR A 24 0.80 -6.32 -63.74
CA THR A 24 0.57 -4.86 -63.84
C THR A 24 1.67 -4.10 -63.10
N TYR A 25 1.99 -2.91 -63.60
CA TYR A 25 3.02 -2.06 -63.03
C TYR A 25 2.49 -0.63 -62.87
N ASP A 26 3.05 0.11 -61.92
CA ASP A 26 2.80 1.55 -61.78
C ASP A 26 3.65 2.37 -62.78
N ASN A 27 3.50 3.70 -62.74
CA ASN A 27 4.23 4.64 -63.58
C ASN A 27 5.74 4.69 -63.30
N LEU A 28 6.21 4.04 -62.24
CA LEU A 28 7.62 3.91 -61.87
C LEU A 28 8.17 2.52 -62.25
N ASN A 29 7.41 1.71 -63.00
CA ASN A 29 7.73 0.32 -63.38
C ASN A 29 7.89 -0.63 -62.18
N ARG A 30 7.22 -0.36 -61.06
CA ARG A 30 7.15 -1.28 -59.91
C ARG A 30 5.92 -2.18 -60.05
N LEU A 31 6.05 -3.45 -59.68
CA LEU A 31 4.99 -4.46 -59.85
C LEU A 31 3.81 -4.15 -58.92
N THR A 32 2.63 -3.85 -59.44
CA THR A 32 1.43 -3.53 -58.65
C THR A 32 0.45 -4.67 -58.52
N SER A 33 0.44 -5.60 -59.48
CA SER A 33 -0.30 -6.85 -59.33
C SER A 33 0.24 -7.99 -60.20
N ALA A 34 0.01 -9.22 -59.74
CA ALA A 34 0.23 -10.45 -60.49
C ALA A 34 -1.04 -11.29 -60.45
N THR A 35 -1.65 -11.54 -61.61
CA THR A 35 -2.90 -12.30 -61.74
C THR A 35 -2.61 -13.67 -62.34
N TYR A 36 -2.88 -14.69 -61.54
CA TYR A 36 -2.85 -16.11 -61.86
C TYR A 36 -4.29 -16.59 -62.12
N SER A 37 -4.44 -17.79 -62.65
CA SER A 37 -5.74 -18.49 -62.73
C SER A 37 -6.33 -18.80 -61.35
N SER A 38 -5.48 -18.86 -60.32
CA SER A 38 -5.86 -19.03 -58.91
C SER A 38 -6.26 -17.73 -58.19
N GLY A 39 -5.97 -16.55 -58.76
CA GLY A 39 -6.30 -15.26 -58.14
C GLY A 39 -5.28 -14.15 -58.44
N THR A 40 -5.58 -12.94 -57.98
CA THR A 40 -4.73 -11.74 -58.10
C THR A 40 -4.01 -11.42 -56.79
N ILE A 41 -2.70 -11.19 -56.86
CA ILE A 41 -1.89 -10.60 -55.79
C ILE A 41 -1.67 -9.14 -56.12
N ASN A 42 -1.90 -8.24 -55.17
CA ASN A 42 -1.67 -6.80 -55.28
C ASN A 42 -0.53 -6.38 -54.37
N TYR A 43 0.24 -5.39 -54.76
CA TYR A 43 1.39 -4.89 -54.01
C TYR A 43 1.25 -3.38 -53.81
N THR A 44 1.54 -2.88 -52.61
CA THR A 44 1.62 -1.44 -52.33
C THR A 44 3.00 -1.03 -51.85
N TYR A 45 3.36 0.24 -52.08
CA TYR A 45 4.68 0.78 -51.81
C TYR A 45 4.59 2.15 -51.15
N ASP A 46 5.57 2.49 -50.31
CA ASP A 46 5.76 3.83 -49.78
C ASP A 46 6.34 4.81 -50.84
N SER A 47 6.50 6.07 -50.44
CA SER A 47 7.10 7.13 -51.29
C SER A 47 8.59 6.94 -51.56
N ASN A 48 9.28 6.10 -50.79
CA ASN A 48 10.71 5.81 -50.94
C ASN A 48 10.97 4.59 -51.84
N GLY A 49 9.93 3.83 -52.20
CA GLY A 49 10.06 2.65 -53.05
C GLY A 49 10.01 1.32 -52.32
N ASN A 50 9.82 1.32 -51.00
CA ASN A 50 9.74 0.08 -50.22
C ASN A 50 8.35 -0.51 -50.31
N MET A 51 8.26 -1.84 -50.40
CA MET A 51 7.00 -2.57 -50.42
C MET A 51 6.40 -2.61 -49.01
N THR A 52 5.14 -2.20 -48.88
CA THR A 52 4.44 -2.03 -47.59
C THR A 52 3.28 -2.99 -47.39
N GLN A 53 2.77 -3.61 -48.45
CA GLN A 53 1.66 -4.54 -48.38
C GLN A 53 1.65 -5.49 -49.58
N VAL A 54 1.23 -6.72 -49.36
CA VAL A 54 0.97 -7.73 -50.39
C VAL A 54 -0.43 -8.30 -50.15
N VAL A 55 -1.40 -8.01 -51.01
CA VAL A 55 -2.80 -8.39 -50.84
C VAL A 55 -3.19 -9.41 -51.89
N THR A 56 -3.31 -10.68 -51.49
CA THR A 56 -3.84 -11.75 -52.35
C THR A 56 -5.33 -11.55 -52.67
N ALA A 57 -5.90 -12.37 -53.56
CA ALA A 57 -7.33 -12.30 -53.92
C ALA A 57 -8.27 -12.55 -52.73
N SER A 58 -7.73 -13.17 -51.68
CA SER A 58 -8.32 -13.42 -50.37
C SER A 58 -8.15 -12.27 -49.36
N GLY A 59 -7.40 -11.21 -49.69
CA GLY A 59 -7.29 -10.00 -48.86
C GLY A 59 -6.10 -9.96 -47.89
N CYS A 60 -5.12 -10.85 -48.00
CA CYS A 60 -4.12 -11.03 -46.94
C CYS A 60 -2.66 -10.95 -47.37
N VAL A 61 -1.84 -10.59 -46.39
CA VAL A 61 -0.38 -10.63 -46.34
C VAL A 61 0.06 -11.90 -45.60
N ASP A 62 0.79 -12.79 -46.27
CA ASP A 62 1.37 -14.02 -45.71
C ASP A 62 2.82 -13.81 -45.22
N PRO A 63 3.34 -14.65 -44.30
CA PRO A 63 2.67 -15.75 -43.61
C PRO A 63 1.88 -15.31 -42.36
N LEU A 64 0.85 -16.10 -41.99
CA LEU A 64 0.14 -16.02 -40.72
C LEU A 64 0.69 -17.09 -39.75
N TYR A 65 0.70 -16.78 -38.46
CA TYR A 65 1.25 -17.59 -37.37
C TYR A 65 0.12 -18.02 -36.44
N ARG A 66 0.10 -19.27 -36.00
CA ARG A 66 -0.93 -19.73 -35.05
C ARG A 66 -0.78 -18.93 -33.76
N ASP A 67 -1.92 -18.52 -33.22
CA ASP A 67 -2.07 -17.84 -31.93
C ASP A 67 -2.94 -18.76 -31.07
N ALA A 68 -2.28 -19.64 -30.34
CA ALA A 68 -2.89 -20.72 -29.58
C ALA A 68 -3.32 -20.30 -28.18
N ASP A 69 -2.66 -19.30 -27.59
CA ASP A 69 -3.01 -18.76 -26.27
C ASP A 69 -3.88 -17.49 -26.32
N GLY A 70 -3.98 -16.86 -27.49
CA GLY A 70 -4.90 -15.76 -27.76
C GLY A 70 -4.36 -14.39 -27.36
N ASP A 71 -3.04 -14.25 -27.16
CA ASP A 71 -2.43 -12.98 -26.74
C ASP A 71 -2.09 -12.02 -27.89
N GLY A 72 -2.25 -12.49 -29.14
CA GLY A 72 -2.05 -11.71 -30.35
C GLY A 72 -0.67 -11.86 -30.98
N PHE A 73 0.21 -12.66 -30.37
CA PHE A 73 1.47 -13.12 -30.92
C PHE A 73 1.32 -14.58 -31.36
N GLY A 74 2.17 -15.05 -32.27
CA GLY A 74 2.03 -16.40 -32.77
C GLY A 74 3.33 -17.12 -33.06
N ASP A 75 3.23 -18.44 -33.16
CA ASP A 75 4.37 -19.36 -33.32
C ASP A 75 4.93 -19.39 -34.75
N LEU A 76 6.21 -19.01 -34.89
CA LEU A 76 7.02 -19.15 -36.11
C LEU A 76 7.05 -20.58 -36.67
N ALA A 77 6.90 -21.60 -35.84
CA ALA A 77 6.91 -23.00 -36.24
C ALA A 77 5.59 -23.46 -36.86
N ILE A 78 4.47 -22.77 -36.60
CA ILE A 78 3.15 -23.12 -37.11
C ILE A 78 2.60 -21.97 -37.98
N THR A 79 2.87 -22.08 -39.28
CA THR A 79 2.49 -21.05 -40.27
C THR A 79 1.52 -21.55 -41.32
N ILE A 80 0.65 -20.65 -41.77
CA ILE A 80 -0.21 -20.86 -42.95
C ILE A 80 -0.04 -19.71 -43.94
N THR A 81 -0.28 -19.99 -45.21
CA THR A 81 -0.21 -19.02 -46.32
C THR A 81 -1.56 -18.87 -47.03
N THR A 82 -2.65 -19.12 -46.30
CA THR A 82 -4.02 -19.07 -46.80
C THR A 82 -4.87 -18.39 -45.75
N CYS A 83 -5.75 -17.51 -46.18
CA CYS A 83 -6.26 -16.48 -45.28
C CYS A 83 -7.79 -16.35 -45.30
N PRO A 84 -8.43 -15.77 -44.26
CA PRO A 84 -8.07 -15.73 -42.84
C PRO A 84 -8.64 -16.96 -42.09
N GLN A 85 -7.90 -17.46 -41.10
CA GLN A 85 -8.36 -18.54 -40.22
C GLN A 85 -8.39 -18.01 -38.77
N PRO A 86 -9.50 -18.16 -38.03
CA PRO A 86 -9.53 -17.87 -36.59
C PRO A 86 -8.41 -18.61 -35.86
N GLY A 87 -7.73 -17.91 -34.93
CA GLY A 87 -6.58 -18.43 -34.19
C GLY A 87 -5.23 -18.29 -34.91
N TYR A 88 -5.10 -17.30 -35.80
CA TYR A 88 -3.84 -16.95 -36.46
C TYR A 88 -3.65 -15.42 -36.53
N VAL A 89 -2.40 -14.97 -36.35
CA VAL A 89 -1.98 -13.57 -36.31
C VAL A 89 -0.83 -13.28 -37.29
N LEU A 90 -0.51 -12.00 -37.48
CA LEU A 90 0.60 -11.56 -38.35
C LEU A 90 1.93 -11.43 -37.61
N ASP A 91 1.88 -11.25 -36.29
CA ASP A 91 3.07 -11.12 -35.47
C ASP A 91 3.54 -12.51 -35.06
N SER A 92 4.82 -12.77 -35.26
CA SER A 92 5.43 -14.08 -35.08
C SER A 92 6.38 -14.11 -33.88
N THR A 93 6.34 -13.09 -33.03
CA THR A 93 7.40 -12.82 -32.05
C THR A 93 7.16 -13.46 -30.69
N ASP A 94 6.14 -14.32 -30.60
CA ASP A 94 5.77 -15.06 -29.39
C ASP A 94 6.94 -15.87 -28.82
N CYS A 95 7.14 -15.79 -27.49
CA CYS A 95 8.11 -16.63 -26.81
C CYS A 95 7.52 -17.97 -26.30
N ASN A 96 6.22 -18.09 -26.12
CA ASN A 96 5.54 -19.31 -25.67
C ASN A 96 4.05 -19.34 -26.07
N ASP A 97 3.79 -19.73 -27.33
CA ASP A 97 2.45 -19.92 -27.91
C ASP A 97 1.71 -21.18 -27.37
N ASP A 98 1.83 -21.48 -26.08
CA ASP A 98 1.13 -22.60 -25.43
C ASP A 98 0.23 -22.08 -24.30
N PRO A 99 -1.11 -22.24 -24.43
CA PRO A 99 -2.08 -21.72 -23.46
C PRO A 99 -1.97 -22.36 -22.06
N THR A 100 -1.19 -23.44 -21.92
CA THR A 100 -1.02 -24.17 -20.66
C THR A 100 0.29 -23.84 -19.97
N THR A 101 1.34 -23.56 -20.73
CA THR A 101 2.68 -23.32 -20.16
C THR A 101 3.11 -21.87 -20.14
N GLY A 102 2.50 -20.99 -20.94
CA GLY A 102 2.82 -19.57 -20.91
C GLY A 102 1.79 -18.67 -21.55
N PRO A 103 0.51 -18.69 -21.13
CA PRO A 103 -0.59 -17.93 -21.76
C PRO A 103 -0.47 -16.39 -21.67
N TYR A 104 0.64 -15.88 -21.14
CA TYR A 104 0.94 -14.46 -20.97
C TYR A 104 2.39 -14.14 -21.39
N GLU A 105 3.12 -15.09 -21.96
CA GLU A 105 4.54 -14.92 -22.29
C GLU A 105 4.71 -14.42 -23.72
N HIS A 106 4.67 -13.09 -23.88
CA HIS A 106 4.86 -12.44 -25.18
C HIS A 106 5.77 -11.21 -25.11
N PRO A 107 6.28 -10.73 -26.26
CA PRO A 107 7.09 -9.52 -26.30
C PRO A 107 6.39 -8.31 -25.71
N GLY A 108 7.11 -7.58 -24.87
CA GLY A 108 6.59 -6.39 -24.19
C GLY A 108 5.66 -6.70 -23.01
N GLN A 109 5.54 -7.95 -22.58
CA GLN A 109 4.78 -8.31 -21.39
C GLN A 109 5.40 -7.67 -20.13
N THR A 110 4.54 -7.12 -19.27
CA THR A 110 4.91 -6.60 -17.94
C THR A 110 4.55 -7.62 -16.86
N TRP A 111 5.52 -7.92 -16.02
CA TRP A 111 5.44 -8.87 -14.91
C TRP A 111 5.55 -8.14 -13.58
N TYR A 112 4.64 -8.46 -12.67
CA TYR A 112 4.52 -7.84 -11.35
C TYR A 112 5.02 -8.80 -10.27
N PRO A 113 5.96 -8.38 -9.41
CA PRO A 113 6.43 -9.21 -8.30
C PRO A 113 5.34 -9.43 -7.24
N ASP A 114 5.23 -10.66 -6.77
CA ASP A 114 4.51 -11.08 -5.56
C ASP A 114 5.48 -11.98 -4.79
N VAL A 115 6.18 -11.36 -3.83
CA VAL A 115 7.39 -11.91 -3.21
C VAL A 115 7.05 -12.97 -2.16
N ASP A 116 5.93 -12.83 -1.47
CA ASP A 116 5.51 -13.74 -0.41
C ASP A 116 4.37 -14.69 -0.82
N GLY A 117 3.81 -14.50 -2.02
CA GLY A 117 2.88 -15.42 -2.67
C GLY A 117 1.48 -15.33 -2.10
N ASP A 118 1.09 -14.17 -1.59
CA ASP A 118 -0.24 -13.94 -1.00
C ASP A 118 -1.28 -13.45 -2.03
N GLY A 119 -0.83 -13.16 -3.26
CA GLY A 119 -1.64 -12.74 -4.40
C GLY A 119 -1.68 -11.23 -4.62
N TYR A 120 -0.91 -10.45 -3.86
CA TYR A 120 -0.84 -8.99 -3.98
C TYR A 120 0.49 -8.54 -4.59
N TYR A 121 0.42 -7.45 -5.37
CA TYR A 121 1.63 -6.85 -5.94
C TYR A 121 2.47 -6.19 -4.85
N SER A 122 3.70 -6.66 -4.65
CA SER A 122 4.60 -6.23 -3.56
C SER A 122 5.13 -4.79 -3.68
N GLY A 123 4.70 -3.99 -4.67
CA GLY A 123 5.16 -2.60 -4.86
C GLY A 123 6.61 -2.45 -5.35
N ALA A 124 7.32 -3.56 -5.59
CA ALA A 124 8.68 -3.59 -6.13
C ALA A 124 8.70 -3.31 -7.65
N THR A 125 9.88 -3.06 -8.22
CA THR A 125 9.98 -2.65 -9.65
C THR A 125 9.46 -3.72 -10.60
N ASP A 126 8.43 -3.37 -11.39
CA ASP A 126 7.92 -4.19 -12.49
C ASP A 126 9.02 -4.57 -13.51
N THR A 127 8.92 -5.77 -14.07
CA THR A 127 9.85 -6.24 -15.10
C THR A 127 9.13 -6.42 -16.44
N THR A 128 9.63 -5.76 -17.49
CA THR A 128 9.17 -6.02 -18.86
C THR A 128 10.08 -7.04 -19.53
N SER A 129 9.55 -8.23 -19.80
CA SER A 129 10.28 -9.32 -20.47
C SER A 129 9.33 -10.27 -21.17
N CYS A 130 9.82 -10.97 -22.19
CA CYS A 130 9.01 -11.94 -22.91
C CYS A 130 8.64 -13.13 -22.02
N THR A 131 9.65 -13.79 -21.44
CA THR A 131 9.45 -14.92 -20.52
C THR A 131 9.23 -14.43 -19.09
N ARG A 132 8.48 -15.21 -18.30
CA ARG A 132 8.21 -14.91 -16.89
C ARG A 132 9.47 -14.94 -16.01
N PRO A 133 9.78 -13.87 -15.27
CA PRO A 133 10.79 -13.89 -14.19
C PRO A 133 10.32 -14.70 -12.98
N VAL A 134 11.27 -15.15 -12.15
CA VAL A 134 10.97 -15.86 -10.89
C VAL A 134 10.20 -14.95 -9.94
N ASP A 135 9.17 -15.46 -9.27
CA ASP A 135 8.30 -14.74 -8.31
C ASP A 135 7.58 -13.52 -8.92
N HIS A 136 7.29 -13.57 -10.23
CA HIS A 136 6.48 -12.56 -10.90
C HIS A 136 5.27 -13.17 -11.62
N PHE A 137 4.21 -12.37 -11.71
CA PHE A 137 2.91 -12.74 -12.21
C PHE A 137 2.39 -11.69 -13.20
N ALA A 138 1.57 -12.12 -14.16
CA ALA A 138 0.82 -11.20 -15.01
C ALA A 138 -0.24 -10.50 -14.16
N ALA A 139 -0.67 -9.30 -14.56
CA ALA A 139 -1.72 -8.57 -13.84
C ALA A 139 -3.03 -9.36 -13.69
N ALA A 140 -3.31 -10.27 -14.62
CA ALA A 140 -4.50 -11.12 -14.60
C ALA A 140 -4.40 -12.29 -13.59
N GLU A 141 -3.21 -12.59 -13.09
CA GLU A 141 -2.97 -13.66 -12.11
C GLU A 141 -3.05 -13.15 -10.66
N LEU A 142 -2.93 -11.83 -10.43
CA LEU A 142 -2.96 -11.21 -9.12
C LEU A 142 -4.38 -10.84 -8.68
N VAL A 143 -4.62 -10.82 -7.37
CA VAL A 143 -5.89 -10.38 -6.78
C VAL A 143 -6.11 -8.89 -7.05
N THR A 144 -5.06 -8.08 -6.89
CA THR A 144 -5.04 -6.65 -7.20
C THR A 144 -3.63 -6.17 -7.47
N VAL A 145 -3.52 -5.27 -8.46
CA VAL A 145 -2.29 -4.52 -8.78
C VAL A 145 -2.43 -3.02 -8.50
N VAL A 146 -3.62 -2.59 -8.05
CA VAL A 146 -3.96 -1.16 -7.87
C VAL A 146 -3.69 -0.69 -6.44
N THR A 147 -3.82 -1.61 -5.50
CA THR A 147 -3.42 -1.44 -4.09
C THR A 147 -2.21 -2.35 -3.89
N ALA A 148 -1.07 -1.74 -3.58
CA ALA A 148 0.11 -2.51 -3.24
C ALA A 148 -0.14 -3.33 -1.97
N ASP A 149 0.55 -4.45 -1.88
CA ASP A 149 0.63 -5.26 -0.69
C ASP A 149 1.11 -4.43 0.52
N ASN A 150 0.33 -4.40 1.58
CA ASN A 150 0.68 -3.70 2.82
C ASN A 150 1.66 -4.49 3.71
N CYS A 151 2.03 -5.73 3.33
CA CYS A 151 3.13 -6.49 3.92
C CYS A 151 3.99 -7.23 2.88
N PRO A 152 4.81 -6.53 2.06
CA PRO A 152 5.56 -7.08 0.90
C PRO A 152 6.48 -8.28 1.11
N SER A 153 6.65 -8.75 2.34
CA SER A 153 7.54 -9.86 2.70
C SER A 153 6.89 -10.88 3.65
N ILE A 154 5.63 -10.67 4.03
CA ILE A 154 4.89 -11.52 4.96
C ILE A 154 3.48 -11.72 4.42
N ALA A 155 3.25 -12.92 3.87
CA ALA A 155 1.98 -13.26 3.25
C ALA A 155 0.79 -13.01 4.17
N ASN A 156 -0.08 -12.07 3.77
CA ASN A 156 -1.24 -11.65 4.54
C ASN A 156 -2.45 -11.44 3.60
N PRO A 157 -3.06 -12.52 3.06
CA PRO A 157 -4.11 -12.43 2.04
C PRO A 157 -5.37 -11.63 2.42
N THR A 158 -5.55 -11.30 3.71
CA THR A 158 -6.65 -10.47 4.20
C THR A 158 -6.36 -8.97 4.16
N GLN A 159 -5.08 -8.58 4.02
CA GLN A 159 -4.61 -7.20 3.96
C GLN A 159 -5.27 -6.31 5.03
N VAL A 160 -5.36 -6.85 6.26
CA VAL A 160 -5.90 -6.10 7.39
C VAL A 160 -4.85 -5.08 7.79
N ASP A 161 -5.32 -3.85 8.01
CA ASP A 161 -4.56 -2.69 8.45
C ASP A 161 -5.48 -1.95 9.44
N SER A 162 -5.23 -2.14 10.72
CA SER A 162 -6.12 -1.76 11.80
C SER A 162 -6.09 -0.27 12.13
N ASP A 163 -4.99 0.42 11.86
CA ASP A 163 -4.84 1.86 12.14
C ASP A 163 -4.73 2.75 10.89
N GLY A 164 -4.55 2.14 9.71
CA GLY A 164 -4.61 2.80 8.41
C GLY A 164 -3.32 3.50 8.01
N ASP A 165 -2.16 3.10 8.53
CA ASP A 165 -0.87 3.71 8.20
C ASP A 165 -0.21 3.14 6.93
N GLY A 166 -0.75 2.04 6.41
CA GLY A 166 -0.29 1.36 5.21
C GLY A 166 0.65 0.19 5.45
N ALA A 167 1.01 -0.12 6.69
CA ALA A 167 1.55 -1.42 7.09
C ALA A 167 0.39 -2.35 7.50
N GLY A 168 0.40 -3.60 7.05
CA GLY A 168 -0.62 -4.56 7.47
C GLY A 168 -0.35 -5.08 8.88
N ASP A 169 -1.40 -5.49 9.61
CA ASP A 169 -1.33 -6.09 10.95
C ASP A 169 -0.31 -7.26 11.04
N ALA A 170 -0.01 -7.91 9.92
CA ALA A 170 0.93 -9.03 9.85
C ALA A 170 2.42 -8.60 9.91
N CYS A 171 2.73 -7.35 9.58
CA CYS A 171 4.09 -6.80 9.49
C CYS A 171 4.24 -5.45 10.22
N ASP A 172 3.23 -5.05 10.98
CA ASP A 172 3.22 -3.84 11.79
C ASP A 172 3.49 -4.18 13.27
N ALA A 173 4.55 -3.60 13.83
CA ALA A 173 4.92 -3.75 15.24
C ALA A 173 3.97 -3.00 16.20
N PHE A 174 3.25 -2.00 15.71
CA PHE A 174 2.38 -1.10 16.47
C PHE A 174 0.96 -1.00 15.88
N MET A 175 0.34 -2.15 15.56
CA MET A 175 -0.99 -2.37 14.94
C MET A 175 -2.17 -1.40 15.21
N LEU A 176 -2.13 -0.57 16.26
CA LEU A 176 -3.21 0.37 16.63
C LEU A 176 -2.73 1.83 16.67
N ASN A 177 -1.51 2.09 16.22
CA ASN A 177 -0.87 3.39 16.30
C ASN A 177 -0.28 3.78 14.94
N ALA A 178 -1.07 4.48 14.15
CA ALA A 178 -0.72 4.88 12.79
C ALA A 178 0.47 5.86 12.65
N ALA A 179 1.15 6.20 13.75
CA ALA A 179 2.37 6.98 13.74
C ALA A 179 3.62 6.10 13.54
N TYR A 180 3.55 4.80 13.81
CA TYR A 180 4.70 3.91 13.90
C TYR A 180 4.34 2.54 13.32
N SER A 181 5.24 1.92 12.56
CA SER A 181 5.03 0.56 12.04
C SER A 181 6.20 -0.40 12.24
N GLN A 182 7.42 0.12 12.52
CA GLN A 182 8.64 -0.67 12.56
C GLN A 182 9.29 -0.64 13.95
N ASP A 183 9.77 -1.80 14.38
CA ASP A 183 10.58 -2.04 15.59
C ASP A 183 11.63 -3.10 15.21
N THR A 184 12.74 -2.63 14.62
CA THR A 184 13.74 -3.51 13.98
C THR A 184 14.52 -4.31 15.01
N ASP A 185 14.79 -3.75 16.20
CA ASP A 185 15.58 -4.41 17.24
C ASP A 185 14.72 -5.11 18.32
N GLY A 186 13.41 -4.89 18.30
CA GLY A 186 12.40 -5.65 19.04
C GLY A 186 12.32 -5.26 20.52
N ASP A 187 12.68 -4.02 20.85
CA ASP A 187 12.74 -3.51 22.21
C ASP A 187 11.42 -2.84 22.67
N GLY A 188 10.47 -2.68 21.75
CA GLY A 188 9.16 -2.05 21.96
C GLY A 188 9.12 -0.55 21.70
N ILE A 189 10.19 0.04 21.15
CA ILE A 189 10.30 1.43 20.74
C ILE A 189 10.35 1.48 19.21
N ALA A 190 9.66 2.47 18.61
CA ALA A 190 9.57 2.55 17.16
C ALA A 190 10.86 3.07 16.52
N ASP A 191 11.27 2.47 15.40
CA ASP A 191 12.46 2.87 14.61
C ASP A 191 12.43 4.37 14.28
N GLU A 192 11.27 4.91 13.89
CA GLU A 192 11.10 6.33 13.57
C GLU A 192 11.36 7.24 14.78
N TRP A 193 10.94 6.82 15.97
CA TRP A 193 11.13 7.57 17.20
C TRP A 193 12.59 7.52 17.65
N GLU A 194 13.22 6.35 17.59
CA GLU A 194 14.63 6.18 17.93
C GLU A 194 15.53 6.98 17.00
N THR A 195 15.31 6.90 15.68
CA THR A 195 16.11 7.63 14.72
C THR A 195 15.92 9.15 14.84
N ALA A 196 14.71 9.62 15.18
CA ALA A 196 14.45 11.03 15.41
C ALA A 196 15.19 11.57 16.64
N ASN A 197 15.26 10.81 17.73
CA ASN A 197 15.85 11.26 18.99
C ASN A 197 17.35 10.97 19.11
N PHE A 198 17.82 9.84 18.57
CA PHE A 198 19.18 9.33 18.80
C PHE A 198 19.99 9.06 17.52
N SER A 199 19.37 9.19 16.34
CA SER A 199 20.00 8.90 15.04
C SER A 199 20.52 7.45 14.88
N ASN A 200 20.04 6.51 15.69
CA ASN A 200 20.35 5.09 15.65
C ASN A 200 19.24 4.28 16.36
N LEU A 201 19.24 2.95 16.18
CA LEU A 201 18.23 2.00 16.68
C LEU A 201 18.70 1.17 17.89
N THR A 202 19.57 1.74 18.73
CA THR A 202 20.21 0.98 19.82
C THR A 202 20.49 1.81 21.07
N THR A 203 20.27 3.13 21.02
CA THR A 203 20.50 4.01 22.18
C THR A 203 19.37 3.83 23.18
N ALA A 204 18.14 3.91 22.70
CA ALA A 204 17.00 3.41 23.44
C ALA A 204 16.96 1.90 23.22
N ASP A 205 16.91 1.12 24.30
CA ASP A 205 16.97 -0.35 24.26
C ASP A 205 15.84 -0.97 25.12
N GLY A 206 14.76 -0.23 25.30
CA GLY A 206 13.63 -0.56 26.16
C GLY A 206 13.87 -0.37 27.66
N VAL A 207 15.13 -0.16 28.09
CA VAL A 207 15.50 -0.06 29.52
C VAL A 207 16.43 1.09 29.86
N SER A 208 17.08 1.69 28.86
CA SER A 208 17.92 2.87 29.01
C SER A 208 17.10 4.07 29.45
N ASP A 209 17.76 4.97 30.17
CA ASP A 209 17.25 6.25 30.66
C ASP A 209 18.32 7.26 30.23
N THR A 210 18.14 7.80 29.01
CA THR A 210 19.21 8.49 28.32
C THR A 210 19.56 9.83 28.98
N ASP A 211 18.56 10.53 29.52
CA ASP A 211 18.74 11.83 30.16
C ASP A 211 18.90 11.77 31.69
N GLY A 212 18.58 10.64 32.31
CA GLY A 212 18.77 10.36 33.73
C GLY A 212 17.68 10.94 34.62
N ASP A 213 16.47 11.18 34.10
CA ASP A 213 15.33 11.72 34.85
C ASP A 213 14.55 10.66 35.65
N GLY A 214 14.85 9.38 35.41
CA GLY A 214 14.24 8.23 36.06
C GLY A 214 13.11 7.59 35.27
N LEU A 215 12.79 8.09 34.08
CA LEU A 215 12.00 7.41 33.06
C LEU A 215 12.93 6.68 32.11
N THR A 216 12.55 5.46 31.75
CA THR A 216 13.20 4.78 30.64
C THR A 216 12.75 5.40 29.31
N ASP A 217 13.60 5.35 28.29
CA ASP A 217 13.30 5.83 26.95
C ASP A 217 12.00 5.19 26.40
N LEU A 218 11.70 3.93 26.78
CA LEU A 218 10.42 3.27 26.47
C LEU A 218 9.21 3.93 27.15
N GLN A 219 9.34 4.32 28.41
CA GLN A 219 8.28 5.02 29.13
C GLN A 219 8.04 6.40 28.52
N GLU A 220 9.10 7.06 28.06
CA GLU A 220 9.01 8.34 27.38
C GLU A 220 8.36 8.20 26.00
N PHE A 221 8.75 7.20 25.21
CA PHE A 221 8.08 6.84 23.96
C PHE A 221 6.57 6.61 24.16
N GLN A 222 6.21 5.79 25.17
CA GLN A 222 4.82 5.49 25.50
C GLN A 222 4.04 6.72 25.98
N ALA A 223 4.71 7.69 26.63
CA ALA A 223 4.11 8.91 27.15
C ALA A 223 4.21 10.11 26.18
N SER A 224 4.77 9.94 24.98
CA SER A 224 5.06 11.03 24.03
C SER A 224 5.94 12.14 24.62
N LEU A 225 6.97 11.76 25.36
CA LEU A 225 7.94 12.65 26.00
C LEU A 225 9.24 12.77 25.18
N ASP A 226 10.08 13.77 25.47
CA ASP A 226 11.37 14.00 24.80
C ASP A 226 12.51 13.37 25.60
N PRO A 227 13.12 12.26 25.14
CA PRO A 227 14.05 11.46 25.93
C PRO A 227 15.45 12.10 26.10
N ASN A 228 15.57 13.38 25.76
CA ASN A 228 16.79 14.16 25.89
C ASN A 228 16.65 15.32 26.88
N VAL A 229 15.51 15.45 27.58
CA VAL A 229 15.26 16.54 28.52
C VAL A 229 14.76 16.06 29.87
N THR A 230 15.56 16.32 30.91
CA THR A 230 15.28 15.86 32.26
C THR A 230 14.08 16.54 32.95
N VAL A 231 13.32 17.36 32.22
CA VAL A 231 12.16 18.12 32.74
C VAL A 231 11.10 18.19 31.66
N HIS A 232 10.08 17.37 31.82
CA HIS A 232 8.92 17.29 30.92
C HIS A 232 7.81 18.24 31.35
N GLN A 233 7.38 19.13 30.46
CA GLN A 233 6.28 20.06 30.76
C GLN A 233 4.95 19.31 30.84
N GLY A 234 4.31 19.31 32.02
CA GLY A 234 3.01 18.67 32.22
C GLY A 234 3.06 17.18 32.58
N TYR A 235 4.24 16.62 32.84
CA TYR A 235 4.41 15.25 33.32
C TYR A 235 4.99 15.27 34.75
N VAL A 236 4.34 14.54 35.66
CA VAL A 236 4.87 14.25 37.00
C VAL A 236 5.00 12.73 37.10
N PRO A 237 6.21 12.17 37.25
CA PRO A 237 6.39 10.74 37.42
C PRO A 237 5.59 10.21 38.61
N GLN A 238 4.99 9.02 38.50
CA GLN A 238 4.20 8.41 39.59
C GLN A 238 5.01 8.32 40.90
N ALA A 239 6.32 8.12 40.82
CA ALA A 239 7.21 8.08 41.99
C ALA A 239 7.33 9.44 42.71
N GLU A 240 7.23 10.56 41.98
CA GLU A 240 7.20 11.91 42.54
C GLU A 240 5.80 12.21 43.11
N TYR A 241 4.73 11.78 42.43
CA TYR A 241 3.36 11.81 42.96
C TYR A 241 3.22 11.03 44.29
N ASP A 242 3.80 9.83 44.37
CA ASP A 242 3.77 8.99 45.57
C ASP A 242 4.61 9.56 46.73
N GLN A 243 5.63 10.39 46.44
CA GLN A 243 6.37 11.12 47.48
C GLN A 243 5.60 12.34 48.01
N VAL A 244 4.74 12.96 47.20
CA VAL A 244 3.85 14.04 47.66
C VAL A 244 2.77 13.53 48.63
N THR A 245 2.40 12.24 48.58
CA THR A 245 1.33 11.66 49.43
C THR A 245 1.80 11.15 50.80
N THR A 246 3.12 11.06 51.06
CA THR A 246 3.62 10.44 52.31
C THR A 246 4.09 11.41 53.39
N ASP A 247 4.11 12.73 53.12
CA ASP A 247 4.43 13.73 54.15
C ASP A 247 3.15 14.29 54.80
N GLN A 248 2.66 13.58 55.82
CA GLN A 248 1.70 14.07 56.83
C GLN A 248 0.44 14.82 56.34
N GLY A 249 -0.27 14.29 55.33
CA GLY A 249 -1.71 14.57 55.18
C GLY A 249 -2.11 16.02 54.91
N TYR A 250 -1.22 16.85 54.36
CA TYR A 250 -1.56 18.12 53.74
C TYR A 250 -0.65 18.33 52.53
N LEU A 251 -1.26 18.43 51.34
CA LEU A 251 -0.60 18.97 50.15
C LEU A 251 -0.03 20.35 50.50
N LYS A 252 1.26 20.55 50.30
CA LYS A 252 1.79 21.85 49.87
C LYS A 252 2.18 21.78 48.40
N LEU A 253 1.15 21.70 47.56
CA LEU A 253 1.10 22.37 46.27
C LEU A 253 -0.22 23.15 46.25
N GLY A 254 -0.15 24.47 46.10
CA GLY A 254 -1.32 25.36 46.01
C GLY A 254 -2.03 25.65 47.34
N ASP A 255 -1.39 26.41 48.24
CA ASP A 255 -2.19 27.20 49.18
C ASP A 255 -2.98 28.22 48.33
N HIS A 256 -4.30 28.03 48.16
CA HIS A 256 -5.18 29.16 47.86
C HIS A 256 -5.06 30.14 49.03
N ASP A 257 -4.16 31.12 48.93
CA ASP A 257 -4.28 32.29 49.76
C ASP A 257 -5.50 33.10 49.29
N LYS A 258 -6.26 33.60 50.27
CA LYS A 258 -7.60 34.16 50.13
C LYS A 258 -7.63 35.53 49.42
N THR A 259 -6.76 35.78 48.44
CA THR A 259 -6.63 37.09 47.78
C THR A 259 -6.70 37.10 46.25
N GLY A 260 -6.91 35.95 45.59
CA GLY A 260 -7.29 35.93 44.17
C GLY A 260 -6.19 36.39 43.20
N ASN A 261 -4.94 36.06 43.48
CA ASN A 261 -3.85 36.13 42.49
C ASN A 261 -3.26 34.74 42.30
N VAL A 262 -3.12 34.30 41.05
CA VAL A 262 -2.49 33.03 40.67
C VAL A 262 -0.97 33.19 40.61
N ASP A 263 -0.27 32.46 41.48
CA ASP A 263 1.14 32.08 41.33
C ASP A 263 1.22 30.57 41.59
N GLY A 264 1.13 29.80 40.51
CA GLY A 264 0.96 28.36 40.52
C GLY A 264 -0.06 27.96 39.45
N VAL A 265 0.31 26.97 38.62
CA VAL A 265 -0.52 26.48 37.52
C VAL A 265 -1.75 25.80 38.12
N ASP A 266 -2.89 26.44 37.89
CA ASP A 266 -4.24 25.92 38.07
C ASP A 266 -4.43 24.73 37.13
N LEU A 267 -4.61 23.52 37.66
CA LEU A 267 -4.84 22.31 36.86
C LEU A 267 -6.31 22.11 36.55
N ASP A 268 -6.94 23.16 36.06
CA ASP A 268 -8.18 23.07 35.31
C ASP A 268 -7.77 23.20 33.83
N TRP A 269 -8.00 22.14 33.06
CA TRP A 269 -7.80 22.03 31.59
C TRP A 269 -6.49 21.40 31.11
N PHE A 270 -6.46 20.06 31.03
CA PHE A 270 -6.16 19.35 29.78
C PHE A 270 -6.72 17.92 29.86
N ALA A 271 -7.98 17.78 29.45
CA ALA A 271 -8.50 16.50 28.99
C ALA A 271 -7.82 16.16 27.65
N GLY A 272 -7.04 15.07 27.62
CA GLY A 272 -6.58 14.41 26.39
C GLY A 272 -5.22 13.72 26.51
N ASN A 273 -5.24 12.37 26.63
CA ASN A 273 -4.11 11.41 26.63
C ASN A 273 -3.12 11.55 27.80
N TYR A 274 -3.02 10.65 28.78
CA TYR A 274 -2.98 9.18 28.72
C TYR A 274 -3.65 8.50 29.94
N GLY A 275 -4.33 7.38 29.70
CA GLY A 275 -3.95 6.14 30.40
C GLY A 275 -4.46 5.84 31.81
N LYS A 276 -5.50 6.51 32.32
CA LYS A 276 -6.51 5.79 33.11
C LYS A 276 -7.87 6.14 32.56
N VAL A 277 -8.53 5.16 31.95
CA VAL A 277 -9.98 5.03 32.10
C VAL A 277 -10.21 4.66 33.58
N GLY A 278 -9.98 5.63 34.46
CA GLY A 278 -10.74 5.72 35.67
C GLY A 278 -12.13 6.01 35.16
N LEU A 279 -13.02 5.04 35.32
CA LEU A 279 -14.43 5.37 35.33
C LEU A 279 -14.54 6.56 36.28
N ASP A 280 -15.17 7.63 35.84
CA ASP A 280 -15.68 8.65 36.74
C ASP A 280 -16.67 7.91 37.66
N VAL A 281 -16.17 7.49 38.83
CA VAL A 281 -16.89 6.62 39.76
C VAL A 281 -17.45 7.55 40.82
N ASP A 282 -18.77 7.52 40.94
CA ASP A 282 -19.51 8.04 42.08
C ASP A 282 -19.03 7.34 43.37
N ASP A 283 -18.05 7.96 44.04
CA ASP A 283 -17.27 7.37 45.13
C ASP A 283 -18.08 7.32 46.44
N ASP A 284 -19.05 8.20 46.60
CA ASP A 284 -19.95 8.27 47.74
C ASP A 284 -21.37 7.72 47.49
N GLY A 285 -21.70 7.42 46.23
CA GLY A 285 -22.94 6.77 45.79
C GLY A 285 -24.12 7.72 45.65
N ASP A 286 -23.90 9.02 45.46
CA ASP A 286 -24.93 10.04 45.43
C ASP A 286 -25.46 10.42 44.03
N THR A 287 -24.93 9.74 43.01
CA THR A 287 -25.23 9.84 41.57
C THR A 287 -24.60 11.02 40.84
N PHE A 288 -23.84 11.85 41.55
CA PHE A 288 -22.93 12.81 40.95
C PHE A 288 -21.51 12.28 41.00
N THR A 289 -20.67 12.94 40.24
CA THR A 289 -19.27 12.65 40.03
C THR A 289 -18.57 13.98 39.79
N GLU A 290 -17.25 14.03 39.88
CA GLU A 290 -16.49 15.25 39.60
C GLU A 290 -16.84 15.84 38.22
N VAL A 291 -17.05 15.01 37.18
CA VAL A 291 -17.41 15.51 35.83
C VAL A 291 -18.85 16.03 35.73
N THR A 292 -19.74 15.55 36.60
CA THR A 292 -21.15 15.94 36.60
C THR A 292 -21.47 17.09 37.56
N GLY A 293 -20.42 17.63 38.20
CA GLY A 293 -20.48 18.85 39.00
C GLY A 293 -20.45 18.61 40.51
N ASP A 294 -20.05 17.42 40.96
CA ASP A 294 -19.80 17.16 42.37
C ASP A 294 -18.58 17.96 42.86
N CYS A 295 -18.76 18.78 43.89
CA CYS A 295 -17.69 19.56 44.49
C CYS A 295 -16.96 18.80 45.62
N ASN A 296 -17.47 17.64 46.04
CA ASN A 296 -16.79 16.69 46.91
C ASN A 296 -17.33 15.25 46.74
N ASP A 297 -16.76 14.54 45.77
CA ASP A 297 -17.08 13.14 45.37
C ASP A 297 -16.92 12.08 46.49
N GLY A 298 -16.50 12.48 47.70
CA GLY A 298 -16.38 11.63 48.88
C GLY A 298 -17.38 11.92 49.99
N ASP A 299 -18.31 12.87 49.81
CA ASP A 299 -19.36 13.20 50.77
C ASP A 299 -20.73 13.38 50.09
N PRO A 300 -21.68 12.44 50.31
CA PRO A 300 -22.95 12.42 49.57
C PRO A 300 -23.92 13.52 50.03
N ASN A 301 -23.44 14.49 50.82
CA ASN A 301 -24.15 15.68 51.25
C ASN A 301 -23.54 16.97 50.69
N ILE A 302 -22.64 16.89 49.72
CA ILE A 302 -22.03 18.03 49.04
C ILE A 302 -22.10 17.76 47.54
N LYS A 303 -23.17 18.21 46.87
CA LYS A 303 -23.44 17.94 45.45
C LYS A 303 -24.43 18.94 44.85
N PRO A 304 -24.55 19.02 43.52
CA PRO A 304 -25.51 19.89 42.85
C PRO A 304 -26.96 19.77 43.36
N GLY A 305 -27.53 20.91 43.73
CA GLY A 305 -28.98 21.08 43.92
C GLY A 305 -29.54 20.57 45.26
N ILE A 306 -28.69 20.36 46.27
CA ILE A 306 -29.13 20.16 47.65
C ILE A 306 -29.31 21.51 48.38
N ALA A 307 -29.76 21.47 49.64
CA ALA A 307 -29.98 22.68 50.43
C ALA A 307 -28.78 22.96 51.34
N GLU A 308 -28.38 24.22 51.44
CA GLU A 308 -27.29 24.67 52.31
C GLU A 308 -27.54 24.34 53.79
N VAL A 309 -26.48 23.90 54.45
CA VAL A 309 -26.42 23.69 55.90
C VAL A 309 -25.92 24.97 56.55
N CYS A 310 -26.86 25.75 57.09
CA CYS A 310 -26.53 27.09 57.57
C CYS A 310 -25.38 27.16 58.61
N ALA A 311 -24.43 28.03 58.32
CA ALA A 311 -23.28 28.42 59.12
C ALA A 311 -22.24 27.30 59.32
N ASP A 312 -22.17 26.34 58.41
CA ASP A 312 -21.08 25.37 58.36
C ASP A 312 -19.90 25.86 57.49
N GLY A 313 -20.12 26.88 56.66
CA GLY A 313 -19.11 27.51 55.82
C GLY A 313 -18.68 26.66 54.61
N ILE A 314 -19.51 25.69 54.23
CA ILE A 314 -19.35 24.81 53.07
C ILE A 314 -20.37 25.25 52.00
N ASP A 315 -20.01 25.12 50.72
CA ASP A 315 -20.97 25.20 49.61
C ASP A 315 -21.53 23.79 49.43
N ASN A 316 -22.67 23.49 50.06
CA ASN A 316 -23.22 22.13 50.00
C ASN A 316 -23.79 21.84 48.61
N ASN A 317 -24.33 22.84 47.91
CA ASN A 317 -25.04 22.62 46.66
C ASN A 317 -24.23 22.84 45.37
N CYS A 318 -22.93 23.11 45.52
CA CYS A 318 -21.97 23.32 44.44
C CYS A 318 -22.38 24.41 43.44
N ASP A 319 -23.09 25.46 43.89
CA ASP A 319 -23.50 26.60 43.04
C ASP A 319 -22.51 27.77 43.06
N GLY A 320 -21.43 27.66 43.84
CA GLY A 320 -20.38 28.65 43.99
C GLY A 320 -20.67 29.71 45.05
N ASN A 321 -21.77 29.61 45.79
CA ASN A 321 -22.06 30.42 46.96
C ASN A 321 -21.99 29.56 48.23
N VAL A 322 -21.72 30.20 49.37
CA VAL A 322 -21.60 29.52 50.67
C VAL A 322 -22.68 30.05 51.59
N ASP A 323 -23.41 29.16 52.26
CA ASP A 323 -24.45 29.48 53.23
C ASP A 323 -25.57 30.40 52.69
N GLU A 324 -25.86 30.37 51.38
CA GLU A 324 -26.95 31.14 50.80
C GLU A 324 -28.33 30.52 51.06
N GLY A 325 -29.38 31.34 51.02
CA GLY A 325 -30.74 30.87 51.29
C GLY A 325 -31.04 30.55 52.77
N CYS A 326 -30.06 30.78 53.65
CA CYS A 326 -30.19 30.95 55.10
C CYS A 326 -30.58 32.40 55.47
#